data_AF-A0A7C6AL37-F1
#
_entry.id   AF-A0A7C6AL37-F1
#
_cell.length_a   1.000
_cell.length_b   1.000
_cell.length_c   1.000
_cell.angle_alpha   90.00
_cell.angle_beta   90.00
_cell.angle_gamma   90.00
#
_symmetry.space_group_name_H-M   'P 1'
#
loop_
_entity.id
_entity.type
_entity.pdbx_description
1 polymer ?
#
loop_
_entity_poly.entity_id
_entity_poly.type
_entity_poly.pdbx_seq_one_letter_code
_entity_poly.pdbx_strand_id
1 'polypeptide(L)'
;MREFEVIYEAGWYSQEHDGLYPFRWMSREASLRITLPAEPGKKLLVIVAGHSFGAEEPELRVLLANKEIGKRKIRAAFSPYFFLLEERGELSLKFILDRFFRAPDDSRQLGVMVRSAEIIWLSELSAPFYAEGWHEWEKGELFPFRWMAQEAKIYLPPAWRGGYLVLPISSEYFNQKQILTVFSGKKELANWPLLYQWNTYSLQLPNYEPENELENSVKDGKKLVSSGRIKESAAVEAIELTLKLNRLFPESYHPEDRRELGIRVGPLSWNQDKERHQDITFFHQNAVKNYQEMMAGETILASFPVNLGVDLYARCNISPPCVYCLYDRMKDLEGEDKEVVVDDRTLASYGPFFKAARSVVNCSFGEPLLHPRLEEILQFCASRGKIVELSTNGQAFTSRTIRALLGKPIYLYVSLDAATAETYAKIRNERFDEIVANLMRLKEGRKQANGLPKIFLVFMPMRVNLHELEAYFELGQRIEADALVLRPLLYLENPGIKQERGGYLFDYEKELLTTEEIRAVINQAERLSHRYQIPLANQFEFGTIPQPGKAKNLTISNNSESS
;
A
#
# COMPACT_ATOMS: atom_id res chain seq x y z
N MET A 1 -16.68 -13.89 -26.60
CA MET A 1 -16.85 -12.44 -26.75
C MET A 1 -18.07 -12.23 -27.62
N ARG A 2 -19.03 -11.41 -27.18
CA ARG A 2 -20.19 -11.09 -28.01
C ARG A 2 -19.72 -10.25 -29.18
N GLU A 3 -20.06 -10.67 -30.40
CA GLU A 3 -19.82 -9.85 -31.57
C GLU A 3 -20.77 -8.65 -31.52
N PHE A 4 -20.20 -7.46 -31.51
CA PHE A 4 -20.90 -6.21 -31.77
C PHE A 4 -20.18 -5.54 -32.93
N GLU A 5 -20.93 -4.84 -33.76
CA GLU A 5 -20.37 -4.12 -34.90
C GLU A 5 -20.43 -2.63 -34.63
N VAL A 6 -19.31 -1.95 -34.89
CA VAL A 6 -19.19 -0.49 -34.83
C VAL A 6 -18.98 0.02 -36.24
N ILE A 7 -19.98 0.74 -36.76
CA ILE A 7 -19.93 1.34 -38.10
C ILE A 7 -19.74 2.84 -37.94
N TYR A 8 -18.61 3.34 -38.43
CA TYR A 8 -18.32 4.78 -38.52
C TYR A 8 -19.09 5.35 -39.72
N GLU A 9 -20.03 6.26 -39.46
CA GLU A 9 -20.89 6.87 -40.49
C GLU A 9 -20.37 8.25 -40.92
N ALA A 10 -21.28 9.21 -41.15
CA ALA A 10 -20.92 10.57 -41.54
C ALA A 10 -20.07 11.27 -40.47
N GLY A 11 -19.13 12.12 -40.92
CA GLY A 11 -18.32 12.96 -40.05
C GLY A 11 -17.04 12.31 -39.53
N TRP A 12 -16.70 11.09 -39.95
CA TRP A 12 -15.40 10.47 -39.70
C TRP A 12 -14.49 10.57 -40.92
N TYR A 13 -13.26 11.00 -40.71
CA TYR A 13 -12.23 10.99 -41.74
C TYR A 13 -11.62 9.59 -41.90
N SER A 14 -10.82 9.42 -42.96
CA SER A 14 -10.05 8.20 -43.20
C SER A 14 -9.18 7.84 -42.01
N GLN A 15 -8.98 6.54 -41.80
CA GLN A 15 -8.11 6.05 -40.74
C GLN A 15 -6.66 6.46 -41.02
N GLU A 16 -6.01 6.97 -39.99
CA GLU A 16 -4.62 7.40 -39.96
C GLU A 16 -3.86 6.61 -38.88
N HIS A 17 -2.55 6.82 -38.79
CA HIS A 17 -1.69 6.12 -37.83
C HIS A 17 -0.68 7.10 -37.22
N ASP A 18 -0.51 7.08 -35.90
CA ASP A 18 0.41 7.96 -35.17
C ASP A 18 1.78 7.31 -34.91
N GLY A 19 2.14 6.31 -35.73
CA GLY A 19 3.29 5.42 -35.51
C GLY A 19 3.08 4.29 -34.48
N LEU A 20 2.10 4.37 -33.58
CA LEU A 20 1.83 3.33 -32.58
C LEU A 20 0.48 2.62 -32.79
N TYR A 21 -0.58 3.38 -33.04
CA TYR A 21 -1.95 2.85 -33.18
C TYR A 21 -2.72 3.55 -34.30
N PRO A 22 -3.69 2.86 -34.92
CA PRO A 22 -4.62 3.50 -35.84
C PRO A 22 -5.58 4.43 -35.09
N PHE A 23 -5.98 5.51 -35.73
CA PHE A 23 -7.00 6.43 -35.22
C PHE A 23 -7.79 7.06 -36.38
N ARG A 24 -8.93 7.69 -36.07
CA ARG A 24 -9.72 8.49 -37.02
C ARG A 24 -9.91 9.89 -36.46
N TRP A 25 -9.75 10.89 -37.30
CA TRP A 25 -10.25 12.22 -36.99
C TRP A 25 -11.77 12.23 -37.12
N MET A 26 -12.43 12.81 -36.13
CA MET A 26 -13.84 13.19 -36.19
C MET A 26 -13.93 14.65 -36.69
N SER A 27 -14.97 14.99 -37.45
CA SER A 27 -15.31 16.40 -37.76
C SER A 27 -16.02 17.06 -36.58
N ARG A 28 -16.58 18.27 -36.69
CA ARG A 28 -17.34 18.86 -35.57
C ARG A 28 -18.51 17.97 -35.12
N GLU A 29 -19.14 17.29 -36.08
CA GLU A 29 -20.20 16.31 -35.82
C GLU A 29 -19.80 14.99 -36.46
N ALA A 30 -20.05 13.88 -35.76
CA ALA A 30 -19.83 12.55 -36.31
C ALA A 30 -20.91 11.58 -35.81
N SER A 31 -21.23 10.57 -36.62
CA SER A 31 -22.23 9.57 -36.27
C SER A 31 -21.63 8.17 -36.28
N LEU A 32 -22.06 7.34 -35.34
CA LEU A 32 -21.62 5.96 -35.20
C LEU A 32 -22.84 5.09 -34.95
N ARG A 33 -22.90 3.97 -35.66
CA ARG A 33 -23.94 2.97 -35.47
C ARG A 33 -23.37 1.76 -34.76
N ILE A 34 -24.00 1.36 -33.66
CA ILE A 34 -23.63 0.17 -32.89
C ILE A 34 -24.76 -0.83 -32.96
N THR A 35 -24.48 -2.03 -33.43
CA THR A 35 -25.43 -3.14 -33.38
C THR A 35 -25.15 -3.98 -32.14
N LEU A 36 -26.07 -3.93 -31.16
CA LEU A 36 -25.98 -4.70 -29.93
C LEU A 36 -26.94 -5.90 -29.95
N PRO A 37 -26.56 -7.05 -29.37
CA PRO A 37 -27.48 -8.16 -29.19
C PRO A 37 -28.68 -7.77 -28.29
N ALA A 38 -29.80 -8.48 -28.47
CA ALA A 38 -31.11 -8.14 -27.88
C ALA A 38 -31.23 -8.29 -26.35
N GLU A 39 -30.12 -8.56 -25.66
CA GLU A 39 -30.13 -8.88 -24.24
C GLU A 39 -30.22 -7.64 -23.33
N PRO A 40 -30.93 -7.75 -22.19
CA PRO A 40 -30.97 -6.71 -21.16
C PRO A 40 -29.60 -6.44 -20.53
N GLY A 41 -29.39 -5.21 -20.07
CA GLY A 41 -28.31 -4.87 -19.15
C GLY A 41 -27.58 -3.58 -19.51
N LYS A 42 -27.04 -2.94 -18.48
CA LYS A 42 -26.17 -1.76 -18.61
C LYS A 42 -24.86 -2.11 -19.30
N LYS A 43 -24.42 -1.21 -20.16
CA LYS A 43 -23.18 -1.31 -20.92
C LYS A 43 -22.45 0.02 -20.84
N LEU A 44 -21.12 0.00 -20.92
CA LEU A 44 -20.34 1.21 -21.10
C LEU A 44 -19.80 1.26 -22.52
N LEU A 45 -20.12 2.36 -23.21
CA LEU A 45 -19.37 2.77 -24.38
C LEU A 45 -18.09 3.45 -23.91
N VAL A 46 -16.96 2.88 -24.26
CA VAL A 46 -15.61 3.39 -23.98
C VAL A 46 -15.06 3.96 -25.26
N ILE A 47 -14.77 5.26 -25.26
CA ILE A 47 -14.16 5.96 -26.39
C ILE A 47 -12.76 6.36 -26.00
N VAL A 48 -11.75 5.84 -26.69
CA VAL A 48 -10.37 6.29 -26.50
C VAL A 48 -10.12 7.44 -27.45
N ALA A 49 -10.07 8.66 -26.91
CA ALA A 49 -9.93 9.88 -27.70
C ALA A 49 -8.84 10.82 -27.17
N GLY A 50 -8.29 11.65 -28.06
CA GLY A 50 -7.27 12.65 -27.76
C GLY A 50 -7.24 13.75 -28.83
N HIS A 51 -6.34 14.72 -28.70
CA HIS A 51 -6.15 15.76 -29.71
C HIS A 51 -4.75 16.40 -29.65
N SER A 52 -4.38 17.15 -30.69
CA SER A 52 -3.04 17.76 -30.82
C SER A 52 -3.02 19.29 -30.64
N PHE A 53 -4.15 19.91 -30.28
CA PHE A 53 -4.31 21.37 -30.22
C PHE A 53 -3.81 22.04 -28.92
N GLY A 54 -2.70 21.57 -28.35
CA GLY A 54 -2.09 22.16 -27.16
C GLY A 54 -2.96 22.02 -25.89
N ALA A 55 -3.14 23.12 -25.15
CA ALA A 55 -3.81 23.16 -23.84
C ALA A 55 -5.35 23.31 -23.90
N GLU A 56 -5.94 23.20 -25.09
CA GLU A 56 -7.39 23.23 -25.28
C GLU A 56 -8.06 22.00 -24.65
N GLU A 57 -9.33 22.12 -24.25
CA GLU A 57 -10.14 21.02 -23.74
C GLU A 57 -11.53 21.04 -24.41
N PRO A 58 -11.64 20.61 -25.69
CA PRO A 58 -12.91 20.62 -26.41
C PRO A 58 -13.95 19.73 -25.70
N GLU A 59 -15.21 20.19 -25.67
CA GLU A 59 -16.31 19.46 -25.03
C GLU A 59 -17.02 18.58 -26.06
N LEU A 60 -16.95 17.26 -25.87
CA LEU A 60 -17.65 16.25 -26.65
C LEU A 60 -18.98 15.89 -25.98
N ARG A 61 -20.08 16.17 -26.66
CA ARG A 61 -21.43 15.72 -26.30
C ARG A 61 -21.77 14.47 -27.11
N VAL A 62 -22.34 13.47 -26.43
CA VAL A 62 -22.79 12.23 -27.06
C VAL A 62 -24.29 12.12 -26.89
N LEU A 63 -24.99 11.94 -28.01
CA LEU A 63 -26.43 11.82 -28.08
C LEU A 63 -26.79 10.43 -28.60
N LEU A 64 -27.77 9.80 -27.98
CA LEU A 64 -28.41 8.58 -28.46
C LEU A 64 -29.85 8.92 -28.85
N ALA A 65 -30.23 8.69 -30.11
CA ALA A 65 -31.56 9.04 -30.62
C ALA A 65 -31.97 10.50 -30.28
N ASN A 66 -31.04 11.45 -30.43
CA ASN A 66 -31.16 12.89 -30.10
C ASN A 66 -31.30 13.23 -28.59
N LYS A 67 -31.20 12.27 -27.69
CA LYS A 67 -31.11 12.51 -26.24
C LYS A 67 -29.64 12.49 -25.81
N GLU A 68 -29.19 13.54 -25.13
CA GLU A 68 -27.83 13.56 -24.58
C GLU A 68 -27.67 12.49 -23.49
N ILE A 69 -26.70 11.59 -23.70
CA ILE A 69 -26.33 10.55 -22.73
C ILE A 69 -25.10 10.95 -21.91
N GLY A 70 -24.35 11.95 -22.35
CA GLY A 70 -23.27 12.53 -21.58
C GLY A 70 -22.46 13.56 -22.36
N LYS A 71 -21.62 14.27 -21.60
CA LYS A 71 -20.64 15.22 -22.12
C LYS A 71 -19.30 15.07 -21.42
N ARG A 72 -18.20 15.22 -22.15
CA ARG A 72 -16.83 15.06 -21.64
C ARG A 72 -15.91 16.10 -22.26
N LYS A 73 -15.03 16.66 -21.45
CA LYS A 73 -13.89 17.42 -21.95
C LYS A 73 -12.81 16.45 -22.42
N ILE A 74 -12.37 16.60 -23.67
CA ILE A 74 -11.36 15.71 -24.25
C ILE A 74 -9.99 16.34 -24.02
N ARG A 75 -9.09 15.60 -23.38
CA ARG A 75 -7.69 15.96 -23.15
C ARG A 75 -6.86 15.74 -24.40
N ALA A 76 -5.70 16.41 -24.46
CA ALA A 76 -4.76 16.23 -25.56
C ALA A 76 -4.24 14.77 -25.66
N ALA A 77 -3.82 14.19 -24.52
CA ALA A 77 -3.40 12.79 -24.47
C ALA A 77 -4.58 11.85 -24.67
N PHE A 78 -4.38 10.77 -25.44
CA PHE A 78 -5.37 9.72 -25.61
C PHE A 78 -5.79 9.15 -24.25
N SER A 79 -7.07 9.29 -23.92
CA SER A 79 -7.67 8.84 -22.67
C SER A 79 -9.00 8.14 -22.94
N PRO A 80 -9.42 7.19 -22.10
CA PRO A 80 -10.74 6.58 -22.20
C PRO A 80 -11.82 7.52 -21.63
N TYR A 81 -12.94 7.62 -22.34
CA TYR A 81 -14.14 8.33 -21.93
C TYR A 81 -15.33 7.37 -21.94
N PHE A 82 -16.15 7.41 -20.90
CA PHE A 82 -17.19 6.40 -20.66
C PHE A 82 -18.58 7.01 -20.77
N PHE A 83 -19.49 6.30 -21.43
CA PHE A 83 -20.89 6.66 -21.58
C PHE A 83 -21.77 5.45 -21.30
N LEU A 84 -22.74 5.60 -20.39
CA LEU A 84 -23.65 4.51 -20.02
C LEU A 84 -24.70 4.31 -21.13
N LEU A 85 -24.93 3.06 -21.49
CA LEU A 85 -25.95 2.62 -22.45
C LEU A 85 -26.85 1.57 -21.79
N GLU A 86 -28.16 1.75 -21.90
CA GLU A 86 -29.18 0.80 -21.38
C GLU A 86 -29.99 0.16 -22.52
N GLU A 87 -29.94 0.78 -23.69
CA GLU A 87 -30.68 0.42 -24.88
C GLU A 87 -30.13 -0.86 -25.54
N ARG A 88 -30.92 -1.40 -26.48
CA ARG A 88 -30.66 -2.67 -27.17
C ARG A 88 -30.88 -2.52 -28.67
N GLY A 89 -30.35 -3.47 -29.44
CA GLY A 89 -30.48 -3.47 -30.89
C GLY A 89 -29.56 -2.44 -31.54
N GLU A 90 -30.03 -1.85 -32.63
CA GLU A 90 -29.28 -0.87 -33.40
C GLU A 90 -29.35 0.51 -32.74
N LEU A 91 -28.20 1.01 -32.30
CA LEU A 91 -28.05 2.31 -31.65
C LEU A 91 -27.37 3.30 -32.60
N SER A 92 -28.01 4.44 -32.85
CA SER A 92 -27.42 5.55 -33.59
C SER A 92 -26.94 6.63 -32.61
N LEU A 93 -25.62 6.76 -32.51
CA LEU A 93 -24.92 7.71 -31.65
C LEU A 93 -24.45 8.90 -32.47
N LYS A 94 -24.73 10.10 -31.98
CA LYS A 94 -24.24 11.36 -32.55
C LYS A 94 -23.27 12.02 -31.59
N PHE A 95 -22.08 12.31 -32.09
CA PHE A 95 -21.00 13.01 -31.43
C PHE A 95 -20.98 14.47 -31.89
N ILE A 96 -20.96 15.40 -30.95
CA ILE A 96 -20.97 16.83 -31.23
C ILE A 96 -19.89 17.51 -30.40
N LEU A 97 -18.93 18.15 -31.07
CA LEU A 97 -17.93 19.00 -30.44
C LEU A 97 -18.40 20.46 -30.42
N ASP A 98 -18.07 21.15 -29.32
CA ASP A 98 -18.30 22.59 -29.20
C ASP A 98 -17.48 23.39 -30.24
N ARG A 99 -16.30 22.88 -30.61
CA ARG A 99 -15.35 23.50 -31.55
C ARG A 99 -14.72 22.50 -32.53
N PHE A 100 -14.06 23.05 -33.55
CA PHE A 100 -13.15 22.33 -34.43
C PHE A 100 -11.89 23.17 -34.64
N PHE A 101 -10.87 22.53 -35.15
CA PHE A 101 -9.54 23.10 -35.33
C PHE A 101 -9.11 22.99 -36.80
N ARG A 102 -8.15 23.83 -37.19
CA ARG A 102 -7.52 23.82 -38.50
C ARG A 102 -6.02 23.74 -38.32
N ALA A 103 -5.37 22.78 -38.99
CA ALA A 103 -3.92 22.72 -39.04
C ALA A 103 -3.41 23.51 -40.27
N PRO A 104 -2.22 24.13 -40.21
CA PRO A 104 -1.68 24.97 -41.30
C PRO A 104 -1.65 24.28 -42.67
N ASP A 105 -1.44 22.96 -42.70
CA ASP A 105 -1.33 22.15 -43.92
C ASP A 105 -2.46 21.11 -44.06
N ASP A 106 -3.55 21.27 -43.31
CA ASP A 106 -4.73 20.39 -43.38
C ASP A 106 -6.00 21.20 -43.65
N SER A 107 -6.61 20.97 -44.82
CA SER A 107 -7.84 21.65 -45.23
C SER A 107 -9.09 21.17 -44.48
N ARG A 108 -8.99 20.09 -43.70
CA ARG A 108 -10.12 19.51 -42.95
C ARG A 108 -10.46 20.35 -41.72
N GLN A 109 -11.70 20.22 -41.26
CA GLN A 109 -12.12 20.72 -39.96
C GLN A 109 -11.94 19.60 -38.94
N LEU A 110 -10.79 19.61 -38.26
CA LEU A 110 -10.40 18.54 -37.36
C LEU A 110 -11.06 18.75 -35.99
N GLY A 111 -11.87 17.79 -35.58
CA GLY A 111 -12.37 17.65 -34.21
C GLY A 111 -11.34 16.92 -33.36
N VAL A 112 -11.71 15.81 -32.73
CA VAL A 112 -10.80 14.98 -31.92
C VAL A 112 -10.35 13.75 -32.69
N MET A 113 -9.23 13.16 -32.27
CA MET A 113 -8.79 11.85 -32.71
C MET A 113 -9.45 10.76 -31.87
N VAL A 114 -9.97 9.71 -32.50
CA VAL A 114 -10.57 8.56 -31.82
C VAL A 114 -9.86 7.29 -32.26
N ARG A 115 -9.31 6.54 -31.31
CA ARG A 115 -8.63 5.25 -31.55
C ARG A 115 -9.61 4.08 -31.57
N SER A 116 -10.51 4.04 -30.61
CA SER A 116 -11.51 2.98 -30.51
C SER A 116 -12.80 3.47 -29.87
N ALA A 117 -13.87 2.75 -30.20
CA ALA A 117 -15.17 2.78 -29.54
C ALA A 117 -15.52 1.34 -29.19
N GLU A 118 -15.50 1.02 -27.90
CA GLU A 118 -15.63 -0.33 -27.37
C GLU A 118 -16.86 -0.43 -26.45
N ILE A 119 -17.45 -1.61 -26.38
CA ILE A 119 -18.59 -1.89 -25.50
C ILE A 119 -18.17 -2.84 -24.40
N ILE A 120 -18.30 -2.38 -23.15
CA ILE A 120 -18.07 -3.17 -21.95
C ILE A 120 -19.42 -3.60 -21.37
N TRP A 121 -19.62 -4.90 -21.26
CA TRP A 121 -20.82 -5.51 -20.68
C TRP A 121 -20.67 -5.59 -19.17
N LEU A 122 -21.37 -4.73 -18.43
CA LEU A 122 -21.20 -4.63 -16.98
C LEU A 122 -21.64 -5.91 -16.25
N SER A 123 -22.62 -6.63 -16.79
CA SER A 123 -23.07 -7.93 -16.26
C SER A 123 -22.04 -9.06 -16.42
N GLU A 124 -21.02 -8.89 -17.26
CA GLU A 124 -20.03 -9.93 -17.58
C GLU A 124 -18.64 -9.65 -16.98
N LEU A 125 -18.52 -8.62 -16.14
CA LEU A 125 -17.24 -8.28 -15.51
C LEU A 125 -16.73 -9.44 -14.66
N SER A 126 -15.53 -9.93 -14.98
CA SER A 126 -14.78 -10.92 -14.18
C SER A 126 -13.74 -10.28 -13.26
N ALA A 127 -13.41 -9.00 -13.49
CA ALA A 127 -12.46 -8.21 -12.71
C ALA A 127 -12.99 -6.77 -12.54
N PRO A 128 -12.47 -5.99 -11.56
CA PRO A 128 -12.79 -4.59 -11.41
C PRO A 128 -12.48 -3.78 -12.68
N PHE A 129 -13.44 -2.97 -13.10
CA PHE A 129 -13.31 -2.06 -14.22
C PHE A 129 -13.21 -0.62 -13.72
N TYR A 130 -12.03 -0.04 -13.88
CA TYR A 130 -11.71 1.34 -13.49
C TYR A 130 -12.20 2.31 -14.58
N ALA A 131 -13.23 3.10 -14.27
CA ALA A 131 -13.85 4.04 -15.20
C ALA A 131 -13.27 5.46 -15.01
N GLU A 132 -14.10 6.51 -15.01
CA GLU A 132 -13.63 7.89 -14.82
C GLU A 132 -12.85 8.06 -13.51
N GLY A 133 -11.87 8.98 -13.53
CA GLY A 133 -11.14 9.40 -12.33
C GLY A 133 -9.97 8.51 -11.93
N TRP A 134 -9.64 7.49 -12.72
CA TRP A 134 -8.46 6.66 -12.53
C TRP A 134 -7.39 6.98 -13.56
N HIS A 135 -6.15 7.14 -13.10
CA HIS A 135 -4.98 7.20 -13.98
C HIS A 135 -4.42 5.80 -14.23
N GLU A 136 -3.46 5.70 -15.14
CA GLU A 136 -2.83 4.44 -15.54
C GLU A 136 -2.12 3.69 -14.39
N TRP A 137 -1.89 2.40 -14.62
CA TRP A 137 -1.10 1.58 -13.70
C TRP A 137 0.37 2.03 -13.70
N GLU A 138 0.91 2.21 -12.50
CA GLU A 138 2.31 2.54 -12.24
C GLU A 138 2.97 1.48 -11.37
N LYS A 139 4.30 1.37 -11.50
CA LYS A 139 5.09 0.49 -10.63
C LYS A 139 5.21 1.13 -9.25
N GLY A 140 4.81 0.41 -8.21
CA GLY A 140 5.01 0.81 -6.81
C GLY A 140 6.07 -0.04 -6.10
N GLU A 141 6.43 0.41 -4.90
CA GLU A 141 7.44 -0.24 -4.05
C GLU A 141 7.01 -1.62 -3.53
N LEU A 142 5.71 -1.82 -3.31
CA LEU A 142 5.13 -3.07 -2.80
C LEU A 142 4.36 -3.83 -3.88
N PHE A 143 3.55 -3.11 -4.65
CA PHE A 143 2.73 -3.62 -5.74
C PHE A 143 2.42 -2.50 -6.74
N PRO A 144 2.01 -2.80 -7.98
CA PRO A 144 1.50 -1.80 -8.91
C PRO A 144 0.32 -1.03 -8.32
N PHE A 145 0.18 0.24 -8.64
CA PHE A 145 -0.92 1.08 -8.14
C PHE A 145 -1.50 1.97 -9.25
N ARG A 146 -2.68 2.52 -9.01
CA ARG A 146 -3.28 3.61 -9.80
C ARG A 146 -3.42 4.85 -8.94
N TRP A 147 -3.21 6.01 -9.55
CA TRP A 147 -3.66 7.26 -8.96
C TRP A 147 -5.17 7.41 -9.13
N MET A 148 -5.85 7.85 -8.08
CA MET A 148 -7.23 8.27 -8.11
C MET A 148 -7.28 9.81 -8.11
N ALA A 149 -8.06 10.40 -9.01
CA ALA A 149 -8.40 11.83 -8.98
C ALA A 149 -9.36 12.14 -7.81
N GLN A 150 -9.93 13.36 -7.78
CA GLN A 150 -10.79 13.77 -6.67
C GLN A 150 -12.07 12.92 -6.59
N GLU A 151 -12.62 12.54 -7.73
CA GLU A 151 -13.76 11.66 -7.84
C GLU A 151 -13.45 10.58 -8.87
N ALA A 152 -13.78 9.34 -8.56
CA ALA A 152 -13.56 8.21 -9.45
C ALA A 152 -14.69 7.20 -9.40
N LYS A 153 -14.93 6.53 -10.52
CA LYS A 153 -15.95 5.49 -10.66
C LYS A 153 -15.30 4.14 -10.90
N ILE A 154 -15.87 3.11 -10.27
CA ILE A 154 -15.43 1.74 -10.49
C ILE A 154 -16.63 0.81 -10.55
N TYR A 155 -16.57 -0.15 -11.47
CA TYR A 155 -17.56 -1.20 -11.61
C TYR A 155 -16.93 -2.52 -11.19
N LEU A 156 -17.54 -3.18 -10.21
CA LEU A 156 -17.06 -4.47 -9.70
C LEU A 156 -17.87 -5.63 -10.27
N PRO A 157 -17.26 -6.82 -10.39
CA PRO A 157 -17.93 -8.03 -10.82
C PRO A 157 -19.24 -8.28 -10.07
N PRO A 158 -20.31 -8.69 -10.75
CA PRO A 158 -21.56 -9.03 -10.10
C PRO A 158 -21.42 -10.11 -9.01
N ALA A 159 -20.45 -11.03 -9.20
CA ALA A 159 -20.12 -12.11 -8.29
C ALA A 159 -19.55 -11.66 -6.93
N TRP A 160 -19.13 -10.39 -6.80
CA TRP A 160 -18.56 -9.86 -5.55
C TRP A 160 -19.64 -9.39 -4.56
N ARG A 161 -20.92 -9.42 -4.94
CA ARG A 161 -22.03 -8.99 -4.08
C ARG A 161 -22.03 -9.70 -2.75
N GLY A 162 -22.35 -8.96 -1.69
CA GLY A 162 -22.39 -9.46 -0.32
C GLY A 162 -21.05 -9.74 0.32
N GLY A 163 -19.98 -9.78 -0.47
CA GLY A 163 -18.63 -9.91 0.02
C GLY A 163 -18.07 -8.60 0.55
N TYR A 164 -16.80 -8.67 0.92
CA TYR A 164 -16.01 -7.56 1.43
C TYR A 164 -14.93 -7.20 0.42
N LEU A 165 -15.06 -6.02 -0.18
CA LEU A 165 -14.02 -5.42 -1.00
C LEU A 165 -12.85 -5.01 -0.11
N VAL A 166 -11.64 -5.31 -0.55
CA VAL A 166 -10.38 -4.96 0.11
C VAL A 166 -9.64 -3.96 -0.78
N LEU A 167 -9.35 -2.78 -0.23
CA LEU A 167 -8.71 -1.66 -0.92
C LEU A 167 -7.39 -1.29 -0.23
N PRO A 168 -6.23 -1.64 -0.81
CA PRO A 168 -4.95 -1.07 -0.40
C PRO A 168 -4.91 0.39 -0.86
N ILE A 169 -4.81 1.33 0.08
CA ILE A 169 -4.80 2.78 -0.20
C ILE A 169 -3.60 3.41 0.48
N SER A 170 -2.87 4.27 -0.23
CA SER A 170 -1.86 5.15 0.36
C SER A 170 -2.29 6.60 0.32
N SER A 171 -2.26 7.24 1.49
CA SER A 171 -2.38 8.68 1.66
C SER A 171 -1.08 9.28 2.16
N GLU A 172 -0.69 10.43 1.63
CA GLU A 172 0.51 11.16 2.07
C GLU A 172 0.18 12.22 3.14
N TYR A 173 -1.09 12.34 3.52
CA TYR A 173 -1.51 13.18 4.63
C TYR A 173 -1.29 12.45 5.96
N PHE A 174 -0.28 12.88 6.71
CA PHE A 174 0.02 12.28 8.02
C PHE A 174 -1.04 12.59 9.11
N ASN A 175 -1.89 13.58 8.88
CA ASN A 175 -2.80 14.15 9.88
C ASN A 175 -4.28 13.72 9.74
N GLN A 176 -4.55 12.70 8.92
CA GLN A 176 -5.89 12.12 8.72
C GLN A 176 -6.95 13.10 8.17
N LYS A 177 -6.53 14.26 7.61
CA LYS A 177 -7.45 15.25 7.03
C LYS A 177 -7.99 14.87 5.66
N GLN A 178 -7.37 13.91 4.99
CA GLN A 178 -7.87 13.35 3.74
C GLN A 178 -8.90 12.28 4.06
N ILE A 179 -10.11 12.45 3.53
CA ILE A 179 -11.25 11.57 3.75
C ILE A 179 -11.65 11.01 2.40
N LEU A 180 -11.79 9.69 2.34
CA LEU A 180 -12.38 8.97 1.22
C LEU A 180 -13.81 8.57 1.59
N THR A 181 -14.77 9.00 0.78
CA THR A 181 -16.16 8.59 0.89
C THR A 181 -16.52 7.70 -0.29
N VAL A 182 -17.15 6.56 -0.03
CA VAL A 182 -17.55 5.59 -1.06
C VAL A 182 -19.07 5.50 -1.12
N PHE A 183 -19.63 5.64 -2.31
CA PHE A 183 -21.08 5.63 -2.57
C PHE A 183 -21.46 4.50 -3.51
N SER A 184 -22.67 3.96 -3.34
CA SER A 184 -23.37 3.15 -4.34
C SER A 184 -24.66 3.87 -4.71
N GLY A 185 -24.72 4.44 -5.92
CA GLY A 185 -25.76 5.40 -6.28
C GLY A 185 -25.72 6.63 -5.37
N LYS A 186 -26.81 6.91 -4.65
CA LYS A 186 -26.88 8.01 -3.66
C LYS A 186 -26.53 7.57 -2.23
N LYS A 187 -26.40 6.28 -1.98
CA LYS A 187 -26.17 5.73 -0.64
C LYS A 187 -24.67 5.77 -0.32
N GLU A 188 -24.32 6.45 0.77
CA GLU A 188 -22.98 6.38 1.35
C GLU A 188 -22.78 4.99 1.98
N LEU A 189 -21.73 4.30 1.54
CA LEU A 189 -21.34 2.99 2.07
C LEU A 189 -20.20 3.10 3.10
N ALA A 190 -19.32 4.09 2.94
CA ALA A 190 -18.21 4.32 3.86
C ALA A 190 -17.74 5.77 3.82
N ASN A 191 -17.19 6.22 4.95
CA ASN A 191 -16.50 7.50 5.14
C ASN A 191 -15.25 7.27 5.98
N TRP A 192 -14.07 7.32 5.36
CA TRP A 192 -12.82 6.94 6.00
C TRP A 192 -11.84 8.11 6.05
N PRO A 193 -11.48 8.58 7.25
CA PRO A 193 -10.23 9.30 7.45
C PRO A 193 -9.07 8.39 7.06
N LEU A 194 -8.28 8.80 6.08
CA LEU A 194 -7.19 7.98 5.57
C LEU A 194 -6.00 8.05 6.52
N LEU A 195 -5.45 6.88 6.84
CA LEU A 195 -4.23 6.74 7.61
C LEU A 195 -3.02 7.01 6.72
N TYR A 196 -1.94 7.48 7.33
CA TYR A 196 -0.70 7.78 6.63
C TYR A 196 -0.09 6.53 5.99
N GLN A 197 0.37 6.68 4.75
CA GLN A 197 0.97 5.64 3.90
C GLN A 197 -0.01 4.48 3.59
N TRP A 198 0.52 3.40 3.04
CA TRP A 198 -0.24 2.21 2.66
C TRP A 198 -0.97 1.59 3.85
N ASN A 199 -2.29 1.56 3.76
CA ASN A 199 -3.17 0.85 4.69
C ASN A 199 -4.23 0.07 3.90
N THR A 200 -4.71 -1.02 4.48
CA THR A 200 -5.75 -1.85 3.85
C THR A 200 -7.12 -1.49 4.42
N TYR A 201 -8.04 -1.08 3.58
CA TYR A 201 -9.44 -0.78 3.94
C TYR A 201 -10.36 -1.92 3.50
N SER A 202 -11.49 -2.07 4.18
CA SER A 202 -12.49 -3.09 3.85
C SER A 202 -13.88 -2.49 3.78
N LEU A 203 -14.57 -2.69 2.65
CA LEU A 203 -15.93 -2.22 2.40
C LEU A 203 -16.88 -3.41 2.26
N GLN A 204 -17.98 -3.42 3.01
CA GLN A 204 -19.07 -4.36 2.74
C GLN A 204 -19.80 -3.95 1.46
N LEU A 205 -19.87 -4.86 0.49
CA LEU A 205 -20.55 -4.61 -0.77
C LEU A 205 -22.06 -4.83 -0.63
N PRO A 206 -22.88 -4.05 -1.37
CA PRO A 206 -24.33 -4.21 -1.33
C PRO A 206 -24.73 -5.59 -1.88
N ASN A 207 -25.72 -6.22 -1.24
CA ASN A 207 -26.33 -7.47 -1.73
C ASN A 207 -27.34 -7.26 -2.87
N TYR A 208 -27.86 -6.03 -3.01
CA TYR A 208 -28.94 -5.65 -3.92
C TYR A 208 -30.06 -6.71 -4.00
N GLU A 209 -30.93 -6.76 -3.00
CA GLU A 209 -32.31 -7.17 -3.28
C GLU A 209 -32.97 -6.00 -4.00
N PRO A 210 -33.72 -6.21 -5.11
CA PRO A 210 -34.41 -5.13 -5.77
C PRO A 210 -35.36 -4.46 -4.77
N GLU A 211 -35.12 -3.18 -4.47
CA GLU A 211 -35.98 -2.34 -3.65
C GLU A 211 -37.40 -2.34 -4.27
N ASN A 212 -38.29 -3.16 -3.72
CA ASN A 212 -39.69 -2.80 -3.64
C ASN A 212 -39.83 -1.91 -2.40
N GLU A 213 -39.38 -0.65 -2.49
CA GLU A 213 -39.97 0.41 -1.67
C GLU A 213 -41.40 0.65 -2.17
N LEU A 214 -42.31 -0.26 -1.83
CA LEU A 214 -43.68 0.15 -1.60
C LEU A 214 -43.72 0.75 -0.20
N GLU A 215 -43.69 2.08 -0.14
CA GLU A 215 -44.40 2.80 0.91
C GLU A 215 -45.86 2.34 0.91
N ASN A 216 -46.15 1.23 1.58
CA ASN A 216 -47.50 0.91 1.98
C ASN A 216 -47.78 1.73 3.23
N SER A 217 -48.24 2.96 3.01
CA SER A 217 -49.13 3.60 3.97
C SER A 217 -50.30 2.64 4.21
N VAL A 218 -50.31 1.97 5.34
CA VAL A 218 -51.46 1.20 5.80
C VAL A 218 -52.58 2.20 6.09
N LYS A 219 -53.51 2.35 5.14
CA LYS A 219 -54.88 2.75 5.43
C LYS A 219 -55.84 1.86 4.65
N ASP A 220 -56.69 1.21 5.44
CA ASP A 220 -57.89 0.46 5.10
C ASP A 220 -57.73 -0.84 4.32
N GLY A 221 -57.93 -1.93 5.06
CA GLY A 221 -57.91 -3.30 4.58
C GLY A 221 -58.94 -3.55 3.48
N LYS A 222 -58.43 -3.88 2.29
CA LYS A 222 -59.06 -4.79 1.33
C LYS A 222 -57.96 -5.56 0.61
N LYS A 223 -57.97 -6.89 0.77
CA LYS A 223 -57.12 -7.82 0.02
C LYS A 223 -57.38 -7.66 -1.48
N LEU A 224 -56.40 -7.18 -2.24
CA LEU A 224 -56.34 -7.38 -3.68
C LEU A 224 -55.32 -8.49 -3.97
N VAL A 225 -55.82 -9.60 -4.50
CA VAL A 225 -55.02 -10.65 -5.14
C VAL A 225 -54.48 -10.06 -6.44
N SER A 226 -53.18 -9.81 -6.52
CA SER A 226 -52.53 -9.50 -7.80
C SER A 226 -51.71 -10.71 -8.26
N SER A 227 -52.03 -11.16 -9.47
CA SER A 227 -51.35 -12.19 -10.21
C SER A 227 -49.92 -11.74 -10.52
N GLY A 228 -48.95 -12.31 -9.81
CA GLY A 228 -47.54 -12.10 -10.10
C GLY A 228 -47.18 -12.72 -11.44
N ARG A 229 -47.09 -11.88 -12.49
CA ARG A 229 -46.27 -12.20 -13.67
C ARG A 229 -44.86 -12.47 -13.16
N ILE A 230 -44.34 -13.65 -13.48
CA ILE A 230 -42.93 -14.00 -13.31
C ILE A 230 -42.14 -12.93 -14.08
N LYS A 231 -41.49 -12.01 -13.36
CA LYS A 231 -40.57 -11.04 -13.96
C LYS A 231 -39.42 -11.84 -14.57
N GLU A 232 -39.19 -11.61 -15.86
CA GLU A 232 -37.99 -12.07 -16.56
C GLU A 232 -36.75 -11.82 -15.69
N SER A 233 -35.87 -12.81 -15.63
CA SER A 233 -34.58 -12.78 -14.93
C SER A 233 -33.89 -11.43 -15.14
N ALA A 234 -33.92 -10.57 -14.12
CA ALA A 234 -33.16 -9.34 -14.13
C ALA A 234 -31.68 -9.73 -14.14
N ALA A 235 -30.97 -9.37 -15.19
CA ALA A 235 -29.55 -9.63 -15.29
C ALA A 235 -28.86 -9.06 -14.04
N VAL A 236 -28.03 -9.86 -13.38
CA VAL A 236 -27.31 -9.45 -12.17
C VAL A 236 -26.28 -8.40 -12.60
N GLU A 237 -26.57 -7.12 -12.33
CA GLU A 237 -25.75 -5.98 -12.84
C GLU A 237 -24.37 -5.91 -12.19
N ALA A 238 -23.43 -5.10 -12.70
CA ALA A 238 -22.22 -4.77 -11.93
C ALA A 238 -22.56 -4.01 -10.64
N ILE A 239 -21.62 -4.00 -9.69
CA ILE A 239 -21.69 -3.10 -8.53
C ILE A 239 -21.01 -1.79 -8.93
N GLU A 240 -21.77 -0.71 -9.06
CA GLU A 240 -21.22 0.63 -9.31
C GLU A 240 -20.85 1.30 -7.98
N LEU A 241 -19.58 1.70 -7.85
CA LEU A 241 -19.11 2.52 -6.74
C LEU A 241 -18.59 3.86 -7.26
N THR A 242 -18.97 4.94 -6.58
CA THR A 242 -18.38 6.27 -6.76
C THR A 242 -17.54 6.60 -5.53
N LEU A 243 -16.27 6.87 -5.74
CA LEU A 243 -15.30 7.22 -4.70
C LEU A 243 -15.03 8.72 -4.78
N LYS A 244 -15.09 9.43 -3.65
CA LYS A 244 -14.84 10.87 -3.57
C LYS A 244 -13.86 11.21 -2.47
N LEU A 245 -12.88 12.04 -2.79
CA LEU A 245 -11.93 12.62 -1.86
C LEU A 245 -12.32 14.05 -1.51
N ASN A 246 -12.20 14.40 -0.23
CA ASN A 246 -12.35 15.79 0.18
C ASN A 246 -11.14 16.67 -0.19
N ARG A 247 -9.98 16.06 -0.46
CA ARG A 247 -8.68 16.73 -0.70
C ARG A 247 -7.83 15.94 -1.69
N LEU A 248 -7.20 16.66 -2.62
CA LEU A 248 -6.11 16.19 -3.47
C LEU A 248 -4.76 16.47 -2.81
N PHE A 249 -3.70 15.79 -3.25
CA PHE A 249 -2.34 16.12 -2.86
C PHE A 249 -1.94 17.49 -3.42
N PRO A 250 -1.21 18.32 -2.65
CA PRO A 250 -0.67 19.58 -3.16
C PRO A 250 0.37 19.32 -4.26
N GLU A 251 0.49 20.21 -5.24
CA GLU A 251 1.52 20.12 -6.30
C GLU A 251 2.94 20.00 -5.72
N SER A 252 3.20 20.57 -4.55
CA SER A 252 4.51 20.49 -3.88
C SER A 252 4.91 19.07 -3.47
N TYR A 253 3.97 18.13 -3.38
CA TYR A 253 4.28 16.73 -3.08
C TYR A 253 4.84 16.01 -4.32
N HIS A 254 4.38 16.39 -5.50
CA HIS A 254 4.78 15.82 -6.79
C HIS A 254 4.96 16.93 -7.83
N PRO A 255 6.02 17.76 -7.73
CA PRO A 255 6.16 18.98 -8.56
C PRO A 255 6.28 18.71 -10.06
N GLU A 256 6.75 17.52 -10.42
CA GLU A 256 6.92 17.08 -11.81
C GLU A 256 5.65 16.43 -12.40
N ASP A 257 4.63 16.16 -11.57
CA ASP A 257 3.39 15.53 -12.01
C ASP A 257 2.24 16.54 -12.06
N ARG A 258 1.75 16.81 -13.28
CA ARG A 258 0.69 17.78 -13.54
C ARG A 258 -0.72 17.20 -13.43
N ARG A 259 -0.87 15.92 -13.11
CA ARG A 259 -2.18 15.25 -12.98
C ARG A 259 -2.87 15.63 -11.67
N GLU A 260 -4.18 15.43 -11.62
CA GLU A 260 -4.92 15.47 -10.35
C GLU A 260 -4.61 14.21 -9.53
N LEU A 261 -3.74 14.35 -8.54
CA LEU A 261 -3.30 13.26 -7.68
C LEU A 261 -4.03 13.30 -6.34
N GLY A 262 -4.91 12.32 -6.10
CA GLY A 262 -5.68 12.20 -4.86
C GLY A 262 -5.07 11.20 -3.90
N ILE A 263 -5.16 9.92 -4.24
CA ILE A 263 -4.59 8.80 -3.48
C ILE A 263 -3.98 7.77 -4.43
N ARG A 264 -3.09 6.93 -3.91
CA ARG A 264 -2.65 5.72 -4.61
C ARG A 264 -3.50 4.55 -4.17
N VAL A 265 -3.99 3.76 -5.11
CA VAL A 265 -4.81 2.58 -4.85
C VAL A 265 -4.14 1.36 -5.48
N GLY A 266 -3.88 0.34 -4.66
CA GLY A 266 -3.31 -0.92 -5.09
C GLY A 266 -4.33 -1.85 -5.78
N PRO A 267 -3.92 -3.08 -6.11
CA PRO A 267 -4.82 -4.07 -6.68
C PRO A 267 -5.96 -4.37 -5.72
N LEU A 268 -7.19 -4.24 -6.21
CA LEU A 268 -8.37 -4.55 -5.44
C LEU A 268 -8.55 -6.06 -5.34
N SER A 269 -9.00 -6.51 -4.18
CA SER A 269 -9.36 -7.92 -3.95
C SER A 269 -10.66 -8.01 -3.19
N TRP A 270 -11.20 -9.21 -3.06
CA TRP A 270 -12.45 -9.44 -2.37
C TRP A 270 -12.42 -10.77 -1.63
N ASN A 271 -13.25 -10.89 -0.60
CA ASN A 271 -13.43 -12.13 0.16
C ASN A 271 -14.83 -12.18 0.80
N GLN A 272 -15.18 -13.33 1.39
CA GLN A 272 -16.41 -13.53 2.17
C GLN A 272 -16.16 -13.56 3.69
N ASP A 273 -14.98 -13.12 4.13
CA ASP A 273 -14.54 -13.22 5.51
C ASP A 273 -14.99 -12.01 6.33
N LYS A 274 -16.11 -12.20 7.03
CA LYS A 274 -16.70 -11.18 7.92
C LYS A 274 -15.79 -10.83 9.10
N GLU A 275 -15.06 -11.79 9.66
CA GLU A 275 -14.18 -11.54 10.81
C GLU A 275 -13.02 -10.65 10.37
N ARG A 276 -12.42 -10.93 9.21
CA ARG A 276 -11.38 -10.08 8.62
C ARG A 276 -11.88 -8.65 8.35
N HIS A 277 -13.09 -8.49 7.82
CA HIS A 277 -13.70 -7.18 7.63
C HIS A 277 -13.84 -6.41 8.96
N GLN A 278 -14.32 -7.10 10.01
CA GLN A 278 -14.47 -6.52 11.35
C GLN A 278 -13.12 -6.13 11.95
N ASP A 279 -12.10 -6.97 11.84
CA ASP A 279 -10.76 -6.70 12.36
C ASP A 279 -10.10 -5.50 11.66
N ILE A 280 -10.21 -5.40 10.32
CA ILE A 280 -9.72 -4.24 9.57
C ILE A 280 -10.46 -2.97 10.01
N THR A 281 -11.80 -3.03 10.10
CA THR A 281 -12.61 -1.88 10.49
C THR A 281 -12.30 -1.41 11.92
N PHE A 282 -12.14 -2.37 12.85
CA PHE A 282 -11.77 -2.10 14.23
C PHE A 282 -10.40 -1.43 14.33
N PHE A 283 -9.40 -1.93 13.59
CA PHE A 283 -8.08 -1.33 13.53
C PHE A 283 -8.13 0.14 13.10
N HIS A 284 -8.85 0.45 12.00
CA HIS A 284 -8.95 1.83 11.49
C HIS A 284 -9.66 2.76 12.47
N GLN A 285 -10.79 2.33 13.03
CA GLN A 285 -11.51 3.11 14.05
C GLN A 285 -10.61 3.40 15.25
N ASN A 286 -9.85 2.40 15.70
CA ASN A 286 -8.91 2.56 16.80
C ASN A 286 -7.76 3.52 16.46
N ALA A 287 -7.14 3.38 15.28
CA ALA A 287 -6.02 4.23 14.86
C ALA A 287 -6.42 5.70 14.66
N VAL A 288 -7.62 5.95 14.13
CA VAL A 288 -8.20 7.30 14.05
C VAL A 288 -8.41 7.88 15.44
N LYS A 289 -9.06 7.12 16.33
CA LYS A 289 -9.29 7.54 17.72
C LYS A 289 -7.98 7.82 18.46
N ASN A 290 -6.99 6.95 18.32
CA ASN A 290 -5.68 7.09 18.93
C ASN A 290 -4.99 8.40 18.53
N TYR A 291 -5.04 8.75 17.24
CA TYR A 291 -4.51 10.02 16.76
C TYR A 291 -5.32 11.23 17.29
N GLN A 292 -6.65 11.13 17.34
CA GLN A 292 -7.51 12.19 17.87
C GLN A 292 -7.23 12.45 19.36
N GLU A 293 -7.13 11.41 20.18
CA GLU A 293 -6.81 11.51 21.61
C GLU A 293 -5.40 12.10 21.82
N MET A 294 -4.41 11.66 21.01
CA MET A 294 -3.06 12.23 21.03
C MET A 294 -3.06 13.73 20.70
N MET A 295 -3.80 14.15 19.66
CA MET A 295 -3.87 15.57 19.27
C MET A 295 -4.66 16.43 20.25
N ALA A 296 -5.62 15.85 20.96
CA ALA A 296 -6.34 16.52 22.04
C ALA A 296 -5.51 16.60 23.34
N GLY A 297 -4.40 15.86 23.44
CA GLY A 297 -3.58 15.81 24.65
C GLY A 297 -4.24 15.04 25.79
N GLU A 298 -5.11 14.07 25.46
CA GLU A 298 -5.80 13.24 26.44
C GLU A 298 -4.79 12.40 27.23
N THR A 299 -4.99 12.32 28.55
CA THR A 299 -4.11 11.56 29.45
C THR A 299 -4.66 10.18 29.80
N ILE A 300 -5.94 9.92 29.52
CA ILE A 300 -6.60 8.63 29.65
C ILE A 300 -7.14 8.25 28.27
N LEU A 301 -6.51 7.26 27.65
CA LEU A 301 -6.84 6.83 26.29
C LEU A 301 -7.89 5.72 26.32
N ALA A 302 -8.93 5.87 25.51
CA ALA A 302 -9.89 4.81 25.26
C ALA A 302 -9.63 4.08 23.94
N SER A 303 -8.58 4.48 23.19
CA SER A 303 -7.98 3.68 22.13
C SER A 303 -6.95 2.69 22.68
N PHE A 304 -6.67 1.67 21.89
CA PHE A 304 -5.65 0.66 22.11
C PHE A 304 -4.35 1.02 21.36
N PRO A 305 -3.19 0.54 21.80
CA PRO A 305 -1.93 0.77 21.11
C PRO A 305 -1.94 0.14 19.71
N VAL A 306 -1.34 0.83 18.75
CA VAL A 306 -1.22 0.38 17.36
C VAL A 306 0.01 -0.50 17.10
N ASN A 307 0.86 -0.70 18.10
CA ASN A 307 2.01 -1.61 18.04
C ASN A 307 1.96 -2.49 19.30
N LEU A 308 2.12 -3.81 19.13
CA LEU A 308 2.06 -4.77 20.23
C LEU A 308 3.43 -5.44 20.39
N GLY A 309 4.14 -5.12 21.48
CA GLY A 309 5.37 -5.80 21.86
C GLY A 309 5.07 -7.11 22.59
N VAL A 310 5.67 -8.21 22.16
CA VAL A 310 5.46 -9.56 22.73
C VAL A 310 6.79 -10.31 22.76
N ASP A 311 7.08 -11.02 23.85
CA ASP A 311 8.13 -12.05 23.83
C ASP A 311 7.55 -13.30 23.16
N LEU A 312 7.96 -13.60 21.92
CA LEU A 312 7.46 -14.77 21.21
C LEU A 312 8.14 -16.06 21.71
N TYR A 313 9.44 -15.98 21.95
CA TYR A 313 10.28 -17.11 22.34
C TYR A 313 11.58 -16.62 22.98
N ALA A 314 11.77 -16.98 24.24
CA ALA A 314 12.83 -16.45 25.09
C ALA A 314 14.12 -17.30 25.09
N ARG A 315 14.31 -18.24 24.15
CA ARG A 315 15.53 -19.07 24.07
C ARG A 315 16.47 -18.60 22.97
N CYS A 316 17.79 -18.63 23.21
CA CYS A 316 18.81 -18.30 22.23
C CYS A 316 19.72 -19.51 21.91
N ASN A 317 20.18 -19.62 20.66
CA ASN A 317 21.11 -20.65 20.19
C ASN A 317 22.59 -20.25 20.25
N ILE A 318 22.91 -19.00 20.59
CA ILE A 318 24.30 -18.57 20.79
C ILE A 318 24.73 -18.96 22.21
N SER A 319 25.67 -19.90 22.28
CA SER A 319 26.27 -20.36 23.53
C SER A 319 27.79 -20.49 23.37
N PRO A 320 28.61 -19.86 24.23
CA PRO A 320 28.21 -18.91 25.28
C PRO A 320 27.57 -17.64 24.71
N PRO A 321 26.72 -16.91 25.48
CA PRO A 321 26.06 -15.67 25.03
C PRO A 321 27.02 -14.67 24.39
N CYS A 322 26.53 -13.77 23.52
CA CYS A 322 27.36 -12.72 22.93
C CYS A 322 28.05 -11.89 24.03
N VAL A 323 29.25 -11.40 23.79
CA VAL A 323 30.09 -10.75 24.82
C VAL A 323 29.44 -9.53 25.49
N TYR A 324 28.51 -8.86 24.80
CA TYR A 324 27.75 -7.70 25.29
C TYR A 324 26.31 -8.02 25.71
N CYS A 325 25.85 -9.27 25.58
CA CYS A 325 24.46 -9.61 25.81
C CYS A 325 24.15 -9.76 27.30
N LEU A 326 23.00 -9.24 27.72
CA LEU A 326 22.48 -9.39 29.08
C LEU A 326 21.68 -10.69 29.28
N TYR A 327 21.89 -11.69 28.42
CA TYR A 327 21.04 -12.88 28.34
C TYR A 327 20.83 -13.53 29.71
N ASP A 328 21.90 -13.89 30.42
CA ASP A 328 21.80 -14.58 31.71
C ASP A 328 21.02 -13.76 32.74
N ARG A 329 21.36 -12.47 32.88
CA ARG A 329 20.65 -11.53 33.76
C ARG A 329 19.16 -11.43 33.41
N MET A 330 18.82 -11.41 32.13
CA MET A 330 17.43 -11.33 31.69
C MET A 330 16.69 -12.65 31.94
N LYS A 331 17.33 -13.81 31.73
CA LYS A 331 16.73 -15.12 32.05
C LYS A 331 16.50 -15.30 33.55
N ASP A 332 17.34 -14.70 34.39
CA ASP A 332 17.12 -14.67 35.84
C ASP A 332 15.90 -13.81 36.20
N LEU A 333 15.74 -12.65 35.56
CA LEU A 333 14.59 -11.75 35.76
C LEU A 333 13.27 -12.34 35.23
N GLU A 334 13.32 -13.07 34.12
CA GLU A 334 12.15 -13.74 33.52
C GLU A 334 11.68 -14.94 34.34
N GLY A 335 12.54 -15.58 35.14
CA GLY A 335 12.15 -16.68 36.02
C GLY A 335 11.56 -17.89 35.26
N GLU A 336 10.32 -18.26 35.59
CA GLU A 336 9.59 -19.37 34.94
C GLU A 336 9.03 -18.98 33.56
N ASP A 337 8.82 -17.68 33.31
CA ASP A 337 8.22 -17.19 32.07
C ASP A 337 9.11 -17.40 30.83
N LYS A 338 10.43 -17.61 31.03
CA LYS A 338 11.38 -17.89 29.94
C LYS A 338 11.09 -19.19 29.17
N GLU A 339 10.26 -20.07 29.74
CA GLU A 339 9.83 -21.33 29.11
C GLU A 339 8.52 -21.18 28.32
N VAL A 340 7.85 -20.03 28.43
CA VAL A 340 6.59 -19.76 27.73
C VAL A 340 6.83 -19.66 26.23
N VAL A 341 5.92 -20.28 25.47
CA VAL A 341 5.87 -20.20 24.01
C VAL A 341 4.58 -19.51 23.62
N VAL A 342 4.68 -18.31 23.06
CA VAL A 342 3.50 -17.58 22.58
C VAL A 342 3.10 -18.11 21.21
N ASP A 343 1.94 -18.75 21.12
CA ASP A 343 1.40 -19.23 19.86
C ASP A 343 0.25 -18.36 19.31
N ASP A 344 -0.36 -18.83 18.22
CA ASP A 344 -1.48 -18.17 17.56
C ASP A 344 -2.71 -17.98 18.48
N ARG A 345 -2.96 -18.92 19.39
CA ARG A 345 -4.08 -18.85 20.34
C ARG A 345 -3.80 -17.82 21.41
N THR A 346 -2.57 -17.77 21.93
CA THR A 346 -2.14 -16.75 22.87
C THR A 346 -2.26 -15.35 22.26
N LEU A 347 -1.77 -15.15 21.02
CA LEU A 347 -1.94 -13.87 20.32
C LEU A 347 -3.42 -13.50 20.14
N ALA A 348 -4.28 -14.45 19.75
CA ALA A 348 -5.71 -14.21 19.63
C ALA A 348 -6.37 -13.82 20.97
N SER A 349 -5.90 -14.42 22.07
CA SER A 349 -6.43 -14.20 23.43
C SER A 349 -6.22 -12.77 23.94
N TYR A 350 -5.23 -12.05 23.41
CA TYR A 350 -5.02 -10.62 23.71
C TYR A 350 -6.15 -9.72 23.19
N GLY A 351 -7.05 -10.26 22.35
CA GLY A 351 -8.31 -9.63 21.99
C GLY A 351 -8.12 -8.25 21.36
N PRO A 352 -8.71 -7.18 21.92
CA PRO A 352 -8.61 -5.83 21.38
C PRO A 352 -7.18 -5.34 21.14
N PHE A 353 -6.21 -5.70 22.00
CA PHE A 353 -4.81 -5.29 21.83
C PHE A 353 -4.22 -5.83 20.53
N PHE A 354 -4.43 -7.11 20.24
CA PHE A 354 -3.95 -7.71 18.99
C PHE A 354 -4.74 -7.22 17.78
N LYS A 355 -6.06 -7.05 17.91
CA LYS A 355 -6.92 -6.55 16.82
C LYS A 355 -6.56 -5.11 16.43
N ALA A 356 -6.29 -4.24 17.40
CA ALA A 356 -5.90 -2.85 17.21
C ALA A 356 -4.44 -2.65 16.78
N ALA A 357 -3.58 -3.66 16.95
CA ALA A 357 -2.19 -3.57 16.54
C ALA A 357 -2.05 -3.65 15.02
N ARG A 358 -1.20 -2.81 14.44
CA ARG A 358 -0.69 -2.91 13.08
C ARG A 358 0.54 -3.81 13.02
N SER A 359 1.43 -3.66 13.99
CA SER A 359 2.63 -4.49 14.11
C SER A 359 2.66 -5.32 15.39
N VAL A 360 3.26 -6.50 15.27
CA VAL A 360 3.65 -7.36 16.39
C VAL A 360 5.17 -7.34 16.44
N VAL A 361 5.73 -6.77 17.51
CA VAL A 361 7.16 -6.60 17.69
C VAL A 361 7.67 -7.67 18.64
N ASN A 362 8.59 -8.52 18.17
CA ASN A 362 9.25 -9.46 19.07
C ASN A 362 10.21 -8.70 20.00
N CYS A 363 9.89 -8.71 21.29
CA CYS A 363 10.67 -8.05 22.34
C CYS A 363 11.48 -9.04 23.19
N SER A 364 11.62 -10.29 22.73
CA SER A 364 12.29 -11.34 23.50
C SER A 364 13.79 -11.12 23.64
N PHE A 365 14.35 -11.50 24.79
CA PHE A 365 15.79 -11.78 24.92
C PHE A 365 16.09 -13.20 24.44
N GLY A 366 15.71 -13.52 23.19
CA GLY A 366 15.85 -14.84 22.57
C GLY A 366 16.08 -14.76 21.06
N GLU A 367 16.11 -15.91 20.40
CA GLU A 367 16.18 -16.03 18.94
C GLU A 367 14.79 -16.47 18.41
N PRO A 368 14.00 -15.54 17.85
CA PRO A 368 12.63 -15.83 17.43
C PRO A 368 12.56 -16.89 16.33
N LEU A 369 13.60 -17.06 15.50
CA LEU A 369 13.60 -18.09 14.46
C LEU A 369 13.69 -19.52 15.02
N LEU A 370 13.99 -19.70 16.31
CA LEU A 370 13.92 -21.01 16.98
C LEU A 370 12.49 -21.40 17.41
N HIS A 371 11.52 -20.49 17.26
CA HIS A 371 10.15 -20.73 17.70
C HIS A 371 9.59 -22.03 17.09
N PRO A 372 9.10 -23.00 17.90
CA PRO A 372 8.73 -24.33 17.43
C PRO A 372 7.58 -24.31 16.41
N ARG A 373 6.72 -23.29 16.47
CA ARG A 373 5.59 -23.03 15.57
C ARG A 373 5.77 -21.76 14.71
N LEU A 374 7.02 -21.41 14.36
CA LEU A 374 7.36 -20.16 13.66
C LEU A 374 6.50 -19.89 12.41
N GLU A 375 6.32 -20.88 11.55
CA GLU A 375 5.55 -20.70 10.31
C GLU A 375 4.08 -20.38 10.60
N GLU A 376 3.49 -21.06 11.58
CA GLU A 376 2.08 -20.92 11.95
C GLU A 376 1.80 -19.53 12.52
N ILE A 377 2.65 -19.03 13.42
CA ILE A 377 2.48 -17.70 14.01
C ILE A 377 2.70 -16.58 12.98
N LEU A 378 3.69 -16.71 12.09
CA LEU A 378 3.91 -15.74 11.02
C LEU A 378 2.76 -15.74 10.01
N GLN A 379 2.24 -16.92 9.67
CA GLN A 379 1.07 -17.04 8.79
C GLN A 379 -0.20 -16.46 9.45
N PHE A 380 -0.38 -16.68 10.74
CA PHE A 380 -1.49 -16.15 11.54
C PHE A 380 -1.50 -14.61 11.59
N CYS A 381 -0.32 -14.00 11.75
CA CYS A 381 -0.16 -12.54 11.70
C CYS A 381 -0.40 -12.02 10.27
N ALA A 382 0.20 -12.65 9.26
CA ALA A 382 0.07 -12.24 7.86
C ALA A 382 -1.37 -12.30 7.35
N SER A 383 -2.14 -13.35 7.69
CA SER A 383 -3.54 -13.48 7.27
C SER A 383 -4.46 -12.40 7.83
N ARG A 384 -4.07 -11.78 8.95
CA ARG A 384 -4.75 -10.64 9.59
C ARG A 384 -4.12 -9.29 9.27
N GLY A 385 -3.23 -9.24 8.28
CA GLY A 385 -2.59 -8.01 7.83
C GLY A 385 -1.66 -7.37 8.85
N LYS A 386 -1.15 -8.14 9.82
CA LYS A 386 -0.17 -7.65 10.79
C LYS A 386 1.23 -7.67 10.20
N ILE A 387 2.02 -6.65 10.50
CA ILE A 387 3.46 -6.64 10.21
C ILE A 387 4.19 -7.25 11.40
N VAL A 388 5.07 -8.22 11.18
CA VAL A 388 5.87 -8.79 12.27
C VAL A 388 7.28 -8.21 12.25
N GLU A 389 7.75 -7.70 13.37
CA GLU A 389 9.12 -7.22 13.53
C GLU A 389 9.92 -8.25 14.33
N LEU A 390 10.97 -8.81 13.71
CA LEU A 390 11.82 -9.82 14.32
C LEU A 390 13.26 -9.33 14.36
N SER A 391 13.91 -9.43 15.52
CA SER A 391 15.37 -9.29 15.64
C SER A 391 15.99 -10.68 15.71
N THR A 392 16.91 -11.00 14.82
CA THR A 392 17.60 -12.29 14.74
C THR A 392 19.11 -12.12 14.76
N ASN A 393 19.79 -13.07 15.39
CA ASN A 393 21.25 -13.19 15.36
C ASN A 393 21.77 -13.85 14.06
N GLY A 394 20.86 -14.37 13.23
CA GLY A 394 21.14 -14.94 11.91
C GLY A 394 21.61 -16.41 11.89
N GLN A 395 21.90 -17.03 13.04
CA GLN A 395 22.39 -18.42 13.09
C GLN A 395 21.31 -19.48 12.88
N ALA A 396 20.05 -19.08 12.95
CA ALA A 396 18.89 -19.96 12.79
C ALA A 396 18.29 -19.89 11.38
N PHE A 397 19.01 -19.32 10.39
CA PHE A 397 18.61 -19.42 8.99
C PHE A 397 18.83 -20.84 8.46
N THR A 398 17.72 -21.55 8.27
CA THR A 398 17.65 -22.89 7.71
C THR A 398 16.65 -22.89 6.57
N SER A 399 16.61 -23.95 5.75
CA SER A 399 15.60 -24.09 4.71
C SER A 399 14.16 -24.01 5.26
N ARG A 400 13.95 -24.44 6.51
CA ARG A 400 12.65 -24.34 7.20
C ARG A 400 12.32 -22.89 7.56
N THR A 401 13.22 -22.20 8.25
CA THR A 401 12.96 -20.84 8.74
C THR A 401 12.94 -19.81 7.61
N ILE A 402 13.80 -19.95 6.60
CA ILE A 402 13.74 -19.12 5.39
C ILE A 402 12.38 -19.26 4.71
N ARG A 403 11.91 -20.49 4.47
CA ARG A 403 10.58 -20.73 3.88
C ARG A 403 9.46 -20.10 4.69
N ALA A 404 9.52 -20.18 6.02
CA ALA A 404 8.54 -19.57 6.91
C ALA A 404 8.48 -18.04 6.76
N LEU A 405 9.62 -17.38 6.51
CA LEU A 405 9.72 -15.94 6.36
C LEU A 405 9.24 -15.41 5.00
N LEU A 406 9.46 -16.17 3.92
CA LEU A 406 9.21 -15.70 2.55
C LEU A 406 7.74 -15.32 2.31
N GLY A 407 7.55 -14.23 1.55
CA GLY A 407 6.25 -13.74 1.09
C GLY A 407 5.34 -13.15 2.16
N LYS A 408 5.86 -12.92 3.38
CA LYS A 408 5.09 -12.39 4.52
C LYS A 408 5.56 -10.97 4.87
N PRO A 409 4.66 -10.12 5.39
CA PRO A 409 4.99 -8.75 5.82
C PRO A 409 5.82 -8.79 7.11
N ILE A 410 7.13 -8.99 6.97
CA ILE A 410 8.07 -9.11 8.08
C ILE A 410 9.19 -8.09 7.90
N TYR A 411 9.47 -7.35 8.96
CA TYR A 411 10.68 -6.55 9.09
C TYR A 411 11.69 -7.34 9.92
N LEU A 412 12.72 -7.83 9.24
CA LEU A 412 13.73 -8.70 9.81
C LEU A 412 15.01 -7.90 10.08
N TYR A 413 15.24 -7.60 11.35
CA TYR A 413 16.45 -6.97 11.84
C TYR A 413 17.51 -8.05 12.09
N VAL A 414 18.53 -8.11 11.23
CA VAL A 414 19.62 -9.08 11.35
C VAL A 414 20.79 -8.38 12.03
N SER A 415 20.99 -8.72 13.30
CA SER A 415 22.11 -8.19 14.07
C SER A 415 23.34 -9.03 13.76
N LEU A 416 24.30 -8.52 12.99
CA LEU A 416 25.60 -9.18 12.80
C LEU A 416 26.70 -8.47 13.59
N ASP A 417 26.65 -7.13 13.65
CA ASP A 417 27.63 -6.26 14.34
C ASP A 417 29.09 -6.46 13.88
N ALA A 418 29.30 -7.08 12.73
CA ALA A 418 30.61 -7.34 12.11
C ALA A 418 30.45 -7.55 10.60
N ALA A 419 31.43 -7.12 9.81
CA ALA A 419 31.56 -7.37 8.38
C ALA A 419 32.55 -8.48 8.04
N THR A 420 33.32 -8.97 9.02
CA THR A 420 34.31 -10.05 8.86
C THR A 420 34.12 -11.19 9.85
N ALA A 421 34.61 -12.38 9.49
CA ALA A 421 34.62 -13.54 10.38
C ALA A 421 35.46 -13.31 11.64
N GLU A 422 36.57 -12.59 11.53
CA GLU A 422 37.45 -12.27 12.64
C GLU A 422 36.74 -11.40 13.69
N THR A 423 36.15 -10.28 13.28
CA THR A 423 35.43 -9.38 14.19
C THR A 423 34.20 -10.07 14.77
N TYR A 424 33.48 -10.86 13.98
CA TYR A 424 32.33 -11.63 14.46
C TYR A 424 32.73 -12.66 15.54
N ALA A 425 33.87 -13.34 15.38
CA ALA A 425 34.40 -14.29 16.36
C ALA A 425 34.77 -13.62 17.70
N LYS A 426 35.27 -12.38 17.67
CA LYS A 426 35.57 -11.59 18.88
C LYS A 426 34.33 -11.28 19.71
N ILE A 427 33.16 -11.13 19.08
CA ILE A 427 31.93 -10.74 19.78
C ILE A 427 30.95 -11.91 20.01
N ARG A 428 31.05 -12.99 19.21
CA ARG A 428 30.08 -14.10 19.20
C ARG A 428 30.76 -15.46 18.99
N ASN A 429 30.90 -15.96 17.76
CA ASN A 429 31.47 -17.29 17.46
C ASN A 429 31.95 -17.35 16.00
N GLU A 430 32.38 -18.51 15.51
CA GLU A 430 33.01 -18.64 14.18
C GLU A 430 32.03 -18.86 13.01
N ARG A 431 30.72 -18.63 13.21
CA ARG A 431 29.68 -18.96 12.20
C ARG A 431 29.38 -17.86 11.19
N PHE A 432 30.21 -16.83 11.08
CA PHE A 432 29.97 -15.67 10.21
C PHE A 432 29.70 -16.06 8.75
N ASP A 433 30.59 -16.85 8.15
CA ASP A 433 30.48 -17.24 6.74
C ASP A 433 29.22 -18.05 6.44
N GLU A 434 28.81 -18.91 7.39
CA GLU A 434 27.57 -19.68 7.29
C GLU A 434 26.34 -18.76 7.30
N ILE A 435 26.33 -17.76 8.19
CA ILE A 435 25.23 -16.79 8.30
C ILE A 435 25.13 -15.98 7.00
N VAL A 436 26.25 -15.46 6.49
CA VAL A 436 26.29 -14.69 5.24
C VAL A 436 25.81 -15.54 4.07
N ALA A 437 26.25 -16.80 3.97
CA ALA A 437 25.78 -17.72 2.93
C ALA A 437 24.26 -17.95 3.00
N ASN A 438 23.70 -18.10 4.20
CA ASN A 438 22.26 -18.28 4.38
C ASN A 438 21.46 -16.98 4.13
N LEU A 439 22.01 -15.81 4.45
CA LEU A 439 21.43 -14.52 4.07
C LEU A 439 21.35 -14.35 2.56
N MET A 440 22.37 -14.80 1.81
CA MET A 440 22.33 -14.81 0.35
C MET A 440 21.23 -15.75 -0.20
N ARG A 441 20.94 -16.87 0.48
CA ARG A 441 19.79 -17.73 0.12
C ARG A 441 18.46 -17.04 0.41
N LEU A 442 18.33 -16.35 1.54
CA LEU A 442 17.13 -15.59 1.88
C LEU A 442 16.89 -14.46 0.86
N LYS A 443 17.95 -13.74 0.48
CA LYS A 443 17.93 -12.73 -0.59
C LYS A 443 17.31 -13.30 -1.87
N GLU A 444 17.82 -14.45 -2.34
CA GLU A 444 17.33 -15.05 -3.58
C GLU A 444 15.86 -15.48 -3.46
N GLY A 445 15.47 -16.11 -2.34
CA GLY A 445 14.09 -16.47 -2.08
C GLY A 445 13.14 -15.26 -2.10
N ARG A 446 13.58 -14.11 -1.58
CA ARG A 446 12.79 -12.88 -1.55
C ARG A 446 12.46 -12.36 -2.94
N LYS A 447 13.38 -12.50 -3.91
CA LYS A 447 13.15 -12.03 -5.31
C LYS A 447 11.96 -12.72 -5.94
N GLN A 448 11.73 -13.98 -5.56
CA GLN A 448 10.59 -14.79 -6.01
C GLN A 448 9.32 -14.55 -5.19
N ALA A 449 9.42 -13.82 -4.06
CA ALA A 449 8.36 -13.61 -3.09
C ALA A 449 8.03 -12.12 -2.92
N ASN A 450 7.98 -11.37 -4.03
CA ASN A 450 7.62 -9.95 -4.09
C ASN A 450 8.48 -9.03 -3.20
N GLY A 451 9.76 -9.36 -3.01
CA GLY A 451 10.65 -8.51 -2.21
C GLY A 451 10.55 -8.73 -0.69
N LEU A 452 9.82 -9.75 -0.23
CA LEU A 452 9.59 -10.02 1.20
C LEU A 452 10.31 -11.28 1.71
N PRO A 453 10.84 -11.28 2.95
CA PRO A 453 10.75 -10.21 3.96
C PRO A 453 11.67 -9.01 3.68
N LYS A 454 11.42 -7.90 4.38
CA LYS A 454 12.34 -6.75 4.39
C LYS A 454 13.49 -7.02 5.36
N ILE A 455 14.72 -6.80 4.90
CA ILE A 455 15.94 -7.09 5.65
C ILE A 455 16.61 -5.79 6.07
N PHE A 456 16.77 -5.61 7.37
CA PHE A 456 17.47 -4.50 7.98
C PHE A 456 18.73 -5.04 8.65
N LEU A 457 19.93 -4.70 8.16
CA LEU A 457 21.14 -5.10 8.87
C LEU A 457 21.40 -4.10 10.01
N VAL A 458 21.51 -4.62 11.23
CA VAL A 458 21.75 -3.81 12.43
C VAL A 458 23.25 -3.75 12.68
N PHE A 459 23.76 -2.54 12.89
CA PHE A 459 25.15 -2.30 13.26
C PHE A 459 25.19 -1.51 14.56
N MET A 460 25.71 -2.15 15.61
CA MET A 460 26.02 -1.50 16.88
C MET A 460 27.49 -1.05 16.88
N PRO A 461 27.79 0.25 16.71
CA PRO A 461 29.17 0.71 16.66
C PRO A 461 29.81 0.59 18.05
N MET A 462 30.93 -0.11 18.09
CA MET A 462 31.75 -0.42 19.26
C MET A 462 33.23 -0.26 18.87
N ARG A 463 34.15 -0.13 19.83
CA ARG A 463 35.60 -0.05 19.55
C ARG A 463 36.07 -1.19 18.67
N VAL A 464 35.58 -2.40 18.94
CA VAL A 464 35.97 -3.61 18.23
C VAL A 464 35.58 -3.61 16.74
N ASN A 465 34.55 -2.88 16.32
CA ASN A 465 33.98 -3.00 14.96
C ASN A 465 33.85 -1.70 14.16
N LEU A 466 34.02 -0.51 14.75
CA LEU A 466 33.71 0.76 14.06
C LEU A 466 34.50 0.96 12.75
N HIS A 467 35.69 0.37 12.67
CA HIS A 467 36.54 0.41 11.48
C HIS A 467 35.96 -0.37 10.29
N GLU A 468 34.99 -1.28 10.52
CA GLU A 468 34.35 -2.09 9.49
C GLU A 468 33.08 -1.46 8.90
N LEU A 469 32.74 -0.21 9.27
CA LEU A 469 31.47 0.40 8.86
C LEU A 469 31.27 0.39 7.33
N GLU A 470 32.29 0.76 6.54
CA GLU A 470 32.19 0.71 5.07
C GLU A 470 32.04 -0.72 4.53
N ALA A 471 32.82 -1.68 5.07
CA ALA A 471 32.67 -3.09 4.71
C ALA A 471 31.28 -3.64 5.07
N TYR A 472 30.64 -3.11 6.12
CA TYR A 472 29.27 -3.46 6.48
C TYR A 472 28.25 -2.92 5.46
N PHE A 473 28.46 -1.73 4.89
CA PHE A 473 27.68 -1.23 3.76
C PHE A 473 27.88 -2.07 2.50
N GLU A 474 29.11 -2.50 2.19
CA GLU A 474 29.38 -3.43 1.09
C GLU A 474 28.62 -4.75 1.28
N LEU A 475 28.61 -5.30 2.50
CA LEU A 475 27.82 -6.48 2.84
C LEU A 475 26.31 -6.24 2.65
N GLY A 476 25.82 -5.09 3.11
CA GLY A 476 24.42 -4.66 2.90
C GLY A 476 24.04 -4.62 1.41
N GLN A 477 24.91 -4.08 0.56
CA GLN A 477 24.69 -4.03 -0.88
C GLN A 477 24.65 -5.44 -1.49
N ARG A 478 25.57 -6.33 -1.08
CA ARG A 478 25.62 -7.72 -1.55
C ARG A 478 24.35 -8.50 -1.21
N ILE A 479 23.81 -8.30 -0.01
CA ILE A 479 22.58 -8.95 0.48
C ILE A 479 21.31 -8.26 -0.07
N GLU A 480 21.45 -7.09 -0.69
CA GLU A 480 20.33 -6.22 -1.08
C GLU A 480 19.47 -5.88 0.15
N ALA A 481 20.10 -5.44 1.24
CA ALA A 481 19.40 -5.00 2.44
C ALA A 481 18.52 -3.77 2.13
N ASP A 482 17.32 -3.72 2.72
CA ASP A 482 16.38 -2.62 2.52
C ASP A 482 16.79 -1.37 3.31
N ALA A 483 17.50 -1.54 4.42
CA ALA A 483 18.18 -0.46 5.13
C ALA A 483 19.32 -1.00 6.00
N LEU A 484 20.20 -0.09 6.41
CA LEU A 484 21.07 -0.28 7.57
C LEU A 484 20.51 0.44 8.78
N VAL A 485 20.62 -0.18 9.95
CA VAL A 485 20.17 0.39 11.22
C VAL A 485 21.37 0.62 12.12
N LEU A 486 21.66 1.87 12.43
CA LEU A 486 22.61 2.22 13.49
C LEU A 486 21.90 2.19 14.83
N ARG A 487 22.40 1.35 15.74
CA ARG A 487 21.82 1.17 17.08
C ARG A 487 22.87 1.41 18.16
N PRO A 488 22.56 2.15 19.24
CA PRO A 488 23.51 2.32 20.34
C PRO A 488 23.78 1.00 21.07
N LEU A 489 25.03 0.82 21.50
CA LEU A 489 25.33 -0.08 22.63
C LEU A 489 24.63 0.47 23.87
N LEU A 490 23.93 -0.38 24.61
CA LEU A 490 23.13 0.04 25.76
C LEU A 490 24.02 0.68 26.83
N TYR A 491 23.66 1.86 27.31
CA TYR A 491 24.34 2.43 28.47
C TYR A 491 23.92 1.67 29.74
N LEU A 492 24.91 1.14 30.46
CA LEU A 492 24.71 0.43 31.71
C LEU A 492 25.49 1.12 32.81
N GLU A 493 24.81 1.40 33.92
CA GLU A 493 25.47 1.90 35.13
C GLU A 493 26.30 0.76 35.75
N ASN A 494 27.62 0.84 35.64
CA ASN A 494 28.60 -0.16 36.09
C ASN A 494 28.40 -1.57 35.48
N PRO A 495 28.67 -1.76 34.17
CA PRO A 495 28.38 -3.04 33.51
C PRO A 495 29.15 -4.21 34.13
N GLY A 496 30.42 -4.03 34.47
CA GLY A 496 31.28 -5.11 34.98
C GLY A 496 31.48 -6.29 34.01
N ILE A 497 31.04 -6.16 32.76
CA ILE A 497 31.09 -7.21 31.74
C ILE A 497 32.45 -7.18 31.05
N LYS A 498 33.25 -8.22 31.29
CA LYS A 498 34.54 -8.44 30.61
C LYS A 498 34.62 -9.89 30.15
N GLN A 499 34.85 -10.10 28.86
CA GLN A 499 34.93 -11.43 28.27
C GLN A 499 36.07 -11.51 27.25
N GLU A 500 36.87 -12.56 27.32
CA GLU A 500 37.89 -12.84 26.31
C GLU A 500 37.35 -13.81 25.27
N ARG A 501 37.40 -13.42 23.99
CA ARG A 501 36.94 -14.25 22.88
C ARG A 501 37.68 -13.91 21.59
N GLY A 502 38.05 -14.92 20.81
CA GLY A 502 38.74 -14.70 19.53
C GLY A 502 40.02 -13.87 19.65
N GLY A 503 40.76 -14.00 20.77
CA GLY A 503 41.97 -13.21 21.03
C GLY A 503 41.72 -11.74 21.39
N TYR A 504 40.49 -11.35 21.70
CA TYR A 504 40.10 -10.00 22.07
C TYR A 504 39.45 -9.98 23.46
N LEU A 505 39.93 -9.09 24.33
CA LEU A 505 39.27 -8.81 25.61
C LEU A 505 38.22 -7.73 25.40
N PHE A 506 36.96 -8.15 25.32
CA PHE A 506 35.82 -7.25 25.29
C PHE A 506 35.59 -6.70 26.69
N ASP A 507 35.74 -5.39 26.87
CA ASP A 507 35.50 -4.65 28.12
C ASP A 507 34.36 -3.65 27.86
N TYR A 508 33.14 -3.95 28.30
CA TYR A 508 31.92 -3.27 27.88
C TYR A 508 32.00 -1.74 28.01
N GLU A 509 32.60 -1.26 29.11
CA GLU A 509 32.76 0.17 29.36
C GLU A 509 33.69 0.85 28.36
N LYS A 510 34.75 0.14 27.92
CA LYS A 510 35.70 0.65 26.93
C LYS A 510 35.17 0.59 25.51
N GLU A 511 34.20 -0.28 25.26
CA GLU A 511 33.56 -0.43 23.94
C GLU A 511 32.56 0.69 23.64
N LEU A 512 32.04 1.36 24.67
CA LEU A 512 31.20 2.54 24.53
C LEU A 512 31.98 3.68 23.85
N LEU A 513 31.32 4.31 22.88
CA LEU A 513 31.86 5.44 22.13
C LEU A 513 31.48 6.76 22.80
N THR A 514 32.35 7.77 22.70
CA THR A 514 31.99 9.12 23.16
C THR A 514 30.96 9.75 22.21
N THR A 515 30.29 10.82 22.65
CA THR A 515 29.35 11.58 21.82
C THR A 515 30.00 12.06 20.51
N GLU A 516 31.24 12.53 20.56
CA GLU A 516 31.99 12.98 19.38
C GLU A 516 32.24 11.84 18.41
N GLU A 517 32.61 10.66 18.91
CA GLU A 517 32.83 9.47 18.10
C GLU A 517 31.54 8.97 17.46
N ILE A 518 30.43 8.94 18.20
CA ILE A 518 29.12 8.57 17.66
C ILE A 518 28.71 9.55 16.55
N ARG A 519 28.89 10.86 16.75
CA ARG A 519 28.62 11.86 15.69
C ARG A 519 29.49 11.62 14.46
N ALA A 520 30.76 11.26 14.63
CA ALA A 520 31.64 10.92 13.52
C ALA A 520 31.15 9.67 12.76
N VAL A 521 30.73 8.62 13.48
CA VAL A 521 30.15 7.41 12.91
C VAL A 521 28.86 7.71 12.14
N ILE A 522 27.97 8.54 12.68
CA ILE A 522 26.72 8.94 12.00
C ILE A 522 27.03 9.69 10.71
N ASN A 523 27.89 10.71 10.76
CA ASN A 523 28.30 11.46 9.56
C ASN A 523 28.93 10.56 8.49
N GLN A 524 29.74 9.58 8.92
CA GLN A 524 30.32 8.60 8.01
C GLN A 524 29.24 7.69 7.41
N ALA A 525 28.32 7.16 8.22
CA ALA A 525 27.25 6.30 7.76
C ALA A 525 26.29 7.02 6.80
N GLU A 526 26.01 8.31 7.00
CA GLU A 526 25.21 9.11 6.08
C GLU A 526 25.89 9.23 4.70
N ARG A 527 27.20 9.51 4.67
CA ARG A 527 27.97 9.52 3.41
C ARG A 527 27.95 8.16 2.71
N LEU A 528 28.10 7.07 3.48
CA LEU A 528 28.06 5.71 2.96
C LEU A 528 26.67 5.33 2.45
N SER A 529 25.60 5.75 3.14
CA SER A 529 24.20 5.59 2.70
C SER A 529 23.99 6.17 1.31
N HIS A 530 24.46 7.40 1.06
CA HIS A 530 24.41 8.01 -0.27
C HIS A 530 25.29 7.27 -1.29
N ARG A 531 26.49 6.82 -0.90
CA ARG A 531 27.43 6.13 -1.79
C ARG A 531 26.90 4.78 -2.26
N TYR A 532 26.40 3.97 -1.33
CA TYR A 532 25.95 2.60 -1.58
C TYR A 532 24.46 2.51 -1.94
N GLN A 533 23.72 3.63 -1.86
CA GLN A 533 22.28 3.72 -2.12
C GLN A 533 21.47 2.80 -1.20
N ILE A 534 21.87 2.71 0.07
CA ILE A 534 21.19 1.92 1.10
C ILE A 534 20.67 2.89 2.16
N PRO A 535 19.35 2.98 2.39
CA PRO A 535 18.79 3.85 3.41
C PRO A 535 19.39 3.59 4.80
N LEU A 536 19.58 4.67 5.56
CA LEU A 536 20.10 4.61 6.92
C LEU A 536 18.99 4.96 7.92
N ALA A 537 18.71 4.05 8.83
CA ALA A 537 17.89 4.31 10.01
C ALA A 537 18.80 4.53 11.22
N ASN A 538 18.86 5.78 11.70
CA ASN A 538 19.68 6.14 12.85
C ASN A 538 18.84 6.13 14.14
N GLN A 539 19.22 5.29 15.11
CA GLN A 539 18.56 5.19 16.41
C GLN A 539 19.35 5.88 17.54
N PHE A 540 20.35 6.70 17.23
CA PHE A 540 21.01 7.55 18.21
C PHE A 540 20.17 8.80 18.49
N GLU A 541 19.71 8.93 19.73
CA GLU A 541 19.00 10.11 20.22
C GLU A 541 19.96 11.01 21.02
N PHE A 542 20.39 12.13 20.44
CA PHE A 542 21.21 13.12 21.16
C PHE A 542 20.37 14.13 21.94
N GLY A 543 19.32 13.70 22.65
CA GLY A 543 18.58 14.58 23.57
C GLY A 543 18.13 15.93 22.98
N THR A 544 17.89 16.02 21.67
CA THR A 544 17.49 17.26 20.98
C THR A 544 15.97 17.41 20.90
N ILE A 545 15.19 16.69 21.72
CA ILE A 545 13.75 16.93 21.82
C ILE A 545 13.57 18.17 22.72
N PRO A 546 13.22 19.35 22.18
CA PRO A 546 12.90 20.48 23.03
C PRO A 546 11.67 20.11 23.86
N GLN A 547 11.63 20.48 25.13
CA GLN A 547 10.42 20.27 25.93
C GLN A 547 9.20 20.88 25.21
N PRO A 548 8.06 20.18 25.20
CA PRO A 548 6.82 20.72 24.64
C PRO A 548 6.56 22.12 25.22
N GLY A 549 6.41 23.12 24.33
CA GLY A 549 6.16 24.51 24.73
C GLY A 549 7.39 25.43 24.81
N LYS A 550 8.60 24.97 24.45
CA LYS A 550 9.81 25.82 24.37
C LYS A 550 10.51 25.85 23.00
N ALA A 551 9.79 25.64 21.91
CA ALA A 551 10.36 25.90 20.57
C ALA A 551 10.38 27.41 20.30
N LYS A 552 11.53 28.08 20.54
CA LYS A 552 11.86 29.30 19.81
C LYS A 552 12.23 28.89 18.38
N ASN A 553 11.51 29.46 17.41
CA ASN A 553 11.77 29.47 15.97
C ASN A 553 13.14 28.91 15.55
N LEU A 554 13.17 27.65 15.12
CA LEU A 554 14.23 27.16 14.26
C LEU A 554 13.81 27.44 12.81
N THR A 555 14.27 28.58 12.32
CA THR A 555 14.30 28.92 10.90
C THR A 555 15.13 27.88 10.18
N ILE A 556 14.56 27.28 9.13
CA ILE A 556 15.29 26.48 8.15
C ILE A 556 16.29 27.42 7.48
N SER A 557 17.58 27.27 7.76
CA SER A 557 18.62 27.99 7.03
C SER A 557 18.80 27.33 5.66
N ASN A 558 18.04 27.81 4.68
CA ASN A 558 18.55 27.87 3.33
C ASN A 558 19.76 28.82 3.35
N ASN A 559 20.91 28.36 2.89
CA ASN A 559 21.91 29.23 2.29
C ASN A 559 22.73 28.41 1.30
N SER A 560 22.24 28.45 0.06
CA SER A 560 23.06 28.56 -1.13
C SER A 560 23.77 29.93 -1.14
N GLU A 561 24.97 29.93 -1.73
CA GLU A 561 25.70 31.04 -2.35
C GLU A 561 26.90 31.70 -1.64
N SER A 562 28.00 31.67 -2.41
CA SER A 562 29.08 32.65 -2.55
C SER A 562 30.12 32.83 -1.43
N SER A 563 31.26 32.14 -1.57
CA SER A 563 32.56 32.70 -1.98
C SER A 563 33.66 31.65 -1.89
#